data_AF-A0AAV7B9S6-F1
#
_entry.id   AF-A0AAV7B9S6-F1
#
_cell.length_a   1.000
_cell.length_b   1.000
_cell.length_c   1.000
_cell.angle_alpha   90.00
_cell.angle_beta   90.00
_cell.angle_gamma   90.00
#
_symmetry.space_group_name_H-M   'P 1'
#
loop_
_entity.id
_entity.type
_entity.pdbx_description
1 polymer ?
#
loop_
_entity_poly.entity_id
_entity_poly.type
_entity_poly.pdbx_seq_one_letter_code
_entity_poly.pdbx_strand_id
1 'polypeptide(L)'
;MKTTTQDHFVEKKLKRVELVKASQDHLGMEGEHFMTTTHQSTYHPLPLEKKQASKESVPKNFIKRTPVELVTKYQSDFSGSHTIEPSRPAPPPVDNLTVNSFYSNDFQTVQRAAYPGWNPLLHPRPEPAQLKEELTAMDRERGGQVEGNTVTKLAFQPHEPQSKEPVKRPRSVLRPLNVKFDGTTHSKSVFKDWGIQPRRRYGDPMDGISMRPLVKLDSETTTGSTFIPKKGEPMKKQKPAKDNLELTGDQNFSTVHKETYRIPELPQCRMQMFLEQQMAMKTSQTQESH
;
A
#
# COMPACT_ATOMS: atom_id res chain seq x y z
N MET A 1 28.50 -15.16 -13.40
CA MET A 1 27.40 -14.81 -14.32
C MET A 1 26.33 -14.10 -13.52
N LYS A 2 26.04 -12.84 -13.83
CA LYS A 2 24.86 -12.15 -13.29
C LYS A 2 23.66 -12.56 -14.15
N THR A 3 22.53 -12.88 -13.52
CA THR A 3 21.31 -13.26 -14.24
C THR A 3 20.59 -12.01 -14.71
N THR A 4 19.91 -12.10 -15.86
CA THR A 4 19.15 -10.99 -16.47
C THR A 4 18.15 -10.38 -15.49
N THR A 5 17.58 -11.20 -14.60
CA THR A 5 16.71 -10.75 -13.50
C THR A 5 17.40 -9.84 -12.50
N GLN A 6 18.66 -10.11 -12.17
CA GLN A 6 19.45 -9.31 -11.22
C GLN A 6 19.89 -7.97 -11.81
N ASP A 7 20.07 -7.88 -13.13
CA ASP A 7 20.36 -6.61 -13.82
C ASP A 7 19.11 -5.75 -14.03
N HIS A 8 17.93 -6.36 -14.22
CA HIS A 8 16.69 -5.60 -14.45
C HIS A 8 15.94 -5.18 -13.17
N PHE A 9 16.05 -5.94 -12.08
CA PHE A 9 15.42 -5.63 -10.79
C PHE A 9 16.43 -5.10 -9.78
N VAL A 10 16.92 -3.89 -10.03
CA VAL A 10 17.70 -3.12 -9.06
C VAL A 10 16.77 -2.15 -8.34
N GLU A 11 16.93 -2.04 -7.02
CA GLU A 11 16.17 -1.16 -6.14
C GLU A 11 16.31 0.31 -6.62
N LYS A 12 15.32 0.80 -7.37
CA LYS A 12 15.30 2.19 -7.85
C LYS A 12 14.93 3.08 -6.66
N LYS A 13 15.95 3.69 -6.03
CA LYS A 13 15.75 4.74 -5.03
C LYS A 13 15.10 5.95 -5.69
N LEU A 14 13.78 6.03 -5.63
CA LEU A 14 13.03 7.20 -6.04
C LEU A 14 13.38 8.34 -5.08
N LYS A 15 13.73 9.52 -5.63
CA LYS A 15 13.94 10.72 -4.82
C LYS A 15 12.62 11.05 -4.11
N ARG A 16 12.67 11.19 -2.78
CA ARG A 16 11.54 11.61 -1.97
C ARG A 16 11.07 12.98 -2.48
N VAL A 17 9.82 13.07 -2.93
CA VAL A 17 9.21 14.34 -3.31
C VAL A 17 9.15 15.20 -2.06
N GLU A 18 9.87 16.32 -2.06
CA GLU A 18 9.79 17.30 -0.99
C GLU A 18 8.42 17.97 -1.04
N LEU A 19 7.61 17.75 0.00
CA LEU A 19 6.39 18.52 0.18
C LEU A 19 6.77 19.97 0.42
N VAL A 20 6.45 20.83 -0.56
CA VAL A 20 6.47 22.28 -0.39
C VAL A 20 5.49 22.62 0.73
N LYS A 21 6.01 23.13 1.86
CA LYS A 21 5.18 23.61 2.96
C LYS A 21 4.27 24.72 2.44
N ALA A 22 2.98 24.62 2.73
CA ALA A 22 2.03 25.70 2.48
C ALA A 22 2.54 26.99 3.13
N SER A 23 2.39 28.11 2.41
CA SER A 23 2.75 29.44 2.90
C SER A 23 2.09 29.70 4.24
N GLN A 24 2.87 30.22 5.19
CA GLN A 24 2.39 30.58 6.51
C GLN A 24 1.51 31.84 6.37
N ASP A 25 0.20 31.67 6.42
CA ASP A 25 -0.75 32.78 6.39
C ASP A 25 -0.61 33.59 7.69
N HIS A 26 -0.27 34.88 7.55
CA HIS A 26 -0.01 35.81 8.66
C HIS A 26 -1.31 36.46 9.17
N LEU A 27 -2.41 35.71 9.28
CA LEU A 27 -3.61 36.19 9.95
C LEU A 27 -3.43 36.04 11.46
N GLY A 28 -2.76 37.01 12.07
CA GLY A 28 -2.77 37.19 13.51
C GLY A 28 -4.13 37.71 13.96
N MET A 29 -4.71 37.12 14.99
CA MET A 29 -5.84 37.72 15.71
C MET A 29 -5.30 38.96 16.43
N GLU A 30 -5.42 40.13 15.81
CA GLU A 30 -5.07 41.39 16.45
C GLU A 30 -6.17 41.80 17.42
N GLY A 31 -5.81 41.94 18.70
CA GLY A 31 -6.71 42.40 19.77
C GLY A 31 -6.21 41.97 21.16
N GLU A 32 -6.31 42.86 22.15
CA GLU A 32 -6.05 42.49 23.54
C GLU A 32 -7.18 41.59 24.06
N HIS A 33 -6.88 40.29 24.15
CA HIS A 33 -7.80 39.31 24.72
C HIS A 33 -7.55 39.14 26.21
N PHE A 34 -8.28 39.90 27.03
CA PHE A 34 -8.31 39.71 28.48
C PHE A 34 -9.11 38.44 28.82
N MET A 35 -8.45 37.28 28.83
CA MET A 35 -9.04 36.00 29.25
C MET A 35 -8.98 35.79 30.77
N THR A 36 -9.07 36.85 31.56
CA THR A 36 -9.13 36.77 33.03
C THR A 36 -10.58 36.89 33.48
N THR A 37 -11.01 35.98 34.35
CA THR A 37 -12.34 36.03 34.95
C THR A 37 -12.27 36.75 36.28
N THR A 38 -13.38 37.34 36.73
CA THR A 38 -13.48 38.03 38.02
C THR A 38 -13.05 37.15 39.20
N HIS A 39 -13.22 35.83 39.09
CA HIS A 39 -12.75 34.89 40.11
C HIS A 39 -11.21 34.89 40.23
N GLN A 40 -10.49 34.82 39.10
CA GLN A 40 -9.03 34.82 39.10
C GLN A 40 -8.45 36.15 39.61
N SER A 41 -9.11 37.28 39.32
CA SER A 41 -8.68 38.58 39.86
C SER A 41 -9.04 38.77 41.33
N THR A 42 -10.08 38.13 41.84
CA THR A 42 -10.55 38.31 43.24
C THR A 42 -9.88 37.34 44.22
N TYR A 43 -9.64 36.10 43.81
CA TYR A 43 -9.13 35.05 44.70
C TYR A 43 -7.73 34.61 44.25
N HIS A 44 -6.74 35.42 44.63
CA HIS A 44 -5.33 35.10 44.50
C HIS A 44 -4.77 34.72 45.87
N PRO A 45 -3.87 33.72 45.96
CA PRO A 45 -3.33 33.29 47.25
C PRO A 45 -2.57 34.46 47.89
N LEU A 46 -3.01 34.87 49.08
CA LEU A 46 -2.32 35.88 49.85
C LEU A 46 -0.92 35.39 50.21
N PRO A 47 0.13 36.23 50.11
CA PRO A 47 1.45 35.86 50.58
C PRO A 47 1.35 35.61 52.08
N LEU A 48 1.52 34.36 52.49
CA LEU A 48 1.68 34.01 53.90
C LEU A 48 2.94 34.73 54.38
N GLU A 49 2.78 35.83 55.12
CA GLU A 49 3.87 36.46 55.85
C GLU A 49 4.51 35.37 56.72
N LYS A 50 5.72 34.96 56.35
CA LYS A 50 6.58 34.20 57.23
C LYS A 50 6.93 35.11 58.40
N LYS A 51 6.09 35.12 59.44
CA LYS A 51 6.48 35.62 60.75
C LYS A 51 7.74 34.85 61.14
N GLN A 52 8.88 35.53 61.14
CA GLN A 52 10.10 35.00 61.72
C GLN A 52 9.78 34.77 63.20
N ALA A 53 9.64 33.49 63.57
CA ALA A 53 9.43 33.12 64.96
C ALA A 53 10.62 33.65 65.78
N SER A 54 10.37 34.62 66.64
CA SER A 54 11.30 35.02 67.69
C SER A 54 11.60 33.77 68.53
N LYS A 55 12.89 33.45 68.68
CA LYS A 55 13.35 32.36 69.54
C LYS A 55 13.23 32.82 71.00
N GLU A 56 12.03 32.75 71.57
CA GLU A 56 11.87 32.75 73.02
C GLU A 56 12.01 31.32 73.52
N SER A 57 13.03 31.10 74.36
CA SER A 57 13.28 29.82 75.00
C SER A 57 12.31 29.60 76.16
N VAL A 58 11.22 28.89 75.90
CA VAL A 58 10.31 28.39 76.95
C VAL A 58 10.93 27.14 77.61
N PRO A 59 10.91 27.01 78.95
CA PRO A 59 11.56 25.90 79.66
C PRO A 59 10.90 24.55 79.34
N LYS A 60 11.75 23.57 79.02
CA LYS A 60 11.38 22.19 78.71
C LYS A 60 10.98 21.43 79.97
N ASN A 61 9.70 21.40 80.30
CA ASN A 61 9.11 20.35 81.13
C ASN A 61 8.00 19.65 80.33
N PHE A 62 8.39 18.79 79.39
CA PHE A 62 7.46 17.85 78.77
C PHE A 62 7.55 16.51 79.49
N ILE A 63 6.48 16.18 80.19
CA ILE A 63 6.18 14.82 80.66
C ILE A 63 6.23 13.91 79.43
N LYS A 64 7.15 12.94 79.44
CA LYS A 64 7.28 11.95 78.36
C LYS A 64 6.01 11.11 78.33
N ARG A 65 5.06 11.45 77.45
CA ARG A 65 3.97 10.53 77.10
C ARG A 65 4.60 9.33 76.40
N THR A 66 4.25 8.12 76.84
CA THR A 66 4.61 6.87 76.18
C THR A 66 4.21 6.94 74.70
N PRO A 67 5.08 6.53 73.76
CA PRO A 67 4.75 6.56 72.35
C PRO A 67 3.56 5.62 72.10
N VAL A 68 2.44 6.19 71.65
CA VAL A 68 1.31 5.39 71.17
C VAL A 68 1.65 5.01 69.73
N GLU A 69 1.58 3.72 69.41
CA GLU A 69 1.66 3.26 68.02
C GLU A 69 0.48 3.83 67.24
N LEU A 70 0.74 4.89 66.48
CA LEU A 70 -0.21 5.55 65.58
C LEU A 70 -0.33 4.85 64.23
N VAL A 71 0.51 3.85 63.98
CA VAL A 71 0.51 3.09 62.73
C VAL A 71 -0.54 2.01 62.85
N THR A 72 -1.57 2.11 62.03
CA THR A 72 -2.58 1.05 61.96
C THR A 72 -1.98 -0.20 61.32
N LYS A 73 -2.47 -1.37 61.69
CA LYS A 73 -2.00 -2.66 61.14
C LYS A 73 -2.01 -2.71 59.59
N TYR A 74 -2.94 -1.99 58.98
CA TYR A 74 -2.99 -1.86 57.52
C TYR A 74 -1.78 -1.10 56.94
N GLN A 75 -1.32 -0.04 57.61
CA GLN A 75 -0.15 0.72 57.19
C GLN A 75 1.15 -0.05 57.37
N SER A 76 1.24 -0.93 58.38
CA SER A 76 2.39 -1.83 58.53
C SER A 76 2.41 -2.93 57.48
N ASP A 77 1.25 -3.53 57.19
CA ASP A 77 1.17 -4.71 56.33
C ASP A 77 1.32 -4.36 54.83
N PHE A 78 1.03 -3.12 54.43
CA PHE A 78 1.12 -2.64 53.05
C PHE A 78 2.08 -1.45 52.90
N SER A 79 3.29 -1.59 53.43
CA SER A 79 4.35 -0.57 53.31
C SER A 79 4.94 -0.55 51.88
N GLY A 80 4.20 0.04 50.94
CA GLY A 80 4.71 0.39 49.61
C GLY A 80 4.49 -0.63 48.50
N SER A 81 4.21 -0.10 47.31
CA SER A 81 4.08 -0.82 46.05
C SER A 81 5.39 -1.56 45.73
N HIS A 82 5.35 -2.89 45.75
CA HIS A 82 6.46 -3.71 45.29
C HIS A 82 6.63 -3.51 43.78
N THR A 83 7.77 -2.97 43.35
CA THR A 83 8.16 -2.98 41.94
C THR A 83 8.44 -4.43 41.56
N ILE A 84 7.48 -5.05 40.86
CA ILE A 84 7.66 -6.38 40.28
C ILE A 84 8.79 -6.25 39.26
N GLU A 85 9.92 -6.93 39.50
CA GLU A 85 10.97 -6.98 38.49
C GLU A 85 10.41 -7.57 37.19
N PRO A 86 10.68 -6.94 36.03
CA PRO A 86 10.16 -7.43 34.76
C PRO A 86 10.68 -8.86 34.52
N SER A 87 9.75 -9.79 34.32
CA SER A 87 10.05 -11.17 33.97
C SER A 87 11.02 -11.20 32.80
N ARG A 88 12.18 -11.85 32.97
CA ARG A 88 13.16 -11.99 31.90
C ARG A 88 12.53 -12.78 30.74
N PRO A 89 12.64 -12.31 29.49
CA PRO A 89 12.17 -13.06 28.34
C PRO A 89 12.95 -14.36 28.22
N ALA A 90 12.25 -15.44 27.83
CA ALA A 90 12.89 -16.72 27.58
C ALA A 90 13.95 -16.58 26.47
N PRO A 91 15.14 -17.19 26.61
CA PRO A 91 16.14 -17.15 25.55
C PRO A 91 15.60 -17.83 24.28
N PRO A 92 15.92 -17.31 23.09
CA PRO A 92 15.49 -17.91 21.84
C PRO A 92 16.06 -19.33 21.69
N PRO A 93 15.39 -20.21 20.94
CA PRO A 93 15.94 -21.52 20.60
C PRO A 93 17.27 -21.35 19.85
N VAL A 94 18.22 -22.24 20.13
CA VAL A 94 19.52 -22.27 19.46
C VAL A 94 19.36 -22.46 17.95
N ASP A 95 20.09 -21.66 17.18
CA ASP A 95 20.03 -21.65 15.72
C ASP A 95 20.66 -22.93 15.15
N ASN A 96 19.80 -23.84 14.68
CA ASN A 96 20.20 -25.12 14.08
C ASN A 96 20.47 -25.01 12.56
N LEU A 97 20.46 -23.81 11.97
CA LEU A 97 20.74 -23.60 10.55
C LEU A 97 22.23 -23.38 10.25
N THR A 98 23.10 -23.49 11.25
CA THR A 98 24.54 -23.34 11.02
C THR A 98 25.06 -24.49 10.14
N VAL A 99 25.68 -24.13 9.02
CA VAL A 99 26.28 -25.10 8.09
C VAL A 99 27.38 -25.85 8.86
N ASN A 100 27.21 -27.16 9.01
CA ASN A 100 28.14 -27.98 9.75
C ASN A 100 29.51 -28.03 9.04
N SER A 101 30.49 -27.31 9.60
CA SER A 101 31.88 -27.22 9.10
C SER A 101 32.61 -28.56 9.04
N PHE A 102 32.08 -29.62 9.67
CA PHE A 102 32.66 -30.97 9.60
C PHE A 102 32.32 -31.71 8.30
N TYR A 103 31.33 -31.26 7.52
CA TYR A 103 31.10 -31.81 6.19
C TYR A 103 32.02 -31.12 5.18
N SER A 104 32.95 -31.89 4.59
CA SER A 104 33.74 -31.45 3.44
C SER A 104 32.80 -31.15 2.28
N ASN A 105 32.89 -29.93 1.74
CA ASN A 105 32.19 -29.50 0.53
C ASN A 105 32.96 -29.90 -0.74
N ASP A 106 33.71 -31.01 -0.71
CA ASP A 106 34.48 -31.48 -1.86
C ASP A 106 33.58 -32.26 -2.82
N PHE A 107 32.75 -31.52 -3.55
CA PHE A 107 31.96 -32.06 -4.66
C PHE A 107 32.85 -32.28 -5.90
N GLN A 108 33.75 -33.25 -5.82
CA GLN A 108 34.48 -33.74 -6.99
C GLN A 108 33.78 -34.95 -7.58
N THR A 109 33.41 -34.87 -8.85
CA THR A 109 32.87 -36.01 -9.58
C THR A 109 34.01 -36.89 -10.10
N VAL A 110 33.75 -38.19 -10.22
CA VAL A 110 34.72 -39.17 -10.77
C VAL A 110 35.26 -38.71 -12.13
N GLN A 111 34.39 -38.14 -12.98
CA GLN A 111 34.79 -37.61 -14.28
C GLN A 111 35.78 -36.45 -14.17
N ARG A 112 35.57 -35.52 -13.22
CA ARG A 112 36.46 -34.36 -13.04
C ARG A 112 37.82 -34.77 -12.46
N ALA A 113 37.85 -35.84 -11.66
CA ALA A 113 39.09 -36.42 -11.14
C ALA A 113 39.84 -37.24 -12.21
N ALA A 114 39.12 -38.01 -13.03
CA ALA A 114 39.69 -38.90 -14.04
C ALA A 114 40.17 -38.19 -15.31
N TYR A 115 39.55 -37.05 -15.66
CA TYR A 115 39.86 -36.30 -16.88
C TYR A 115 40.21 -34.85 -16.55
N PRO A 116 41.42 -34.58 -16.04
CA PRO A 116 41.91 -33.21 -15.91
C PRO A 116 41.97 -32.57 -17.29
N GLY A 117 41.64 -31.27 -17.37
CA GLY A 117 41.63 -30.55 -18.64
C GLY A 117 42.98 -30.63 -19.37
N TRP A 118 42.93 -30.72 -20.70
CA TRP A 118 44.13 -30.73 -21.55
C TRP A 118 44.85 -29.38 -21.47
N ASN A 119 46.12 -29.37 -21.07
CA ASN A 119 46.94 -28.15 -21.05
C ASN A 119 47.70 -28.00 -22.39
N PRO A 120 47.32 -27.04 -23.25
CA PRO A 120 47.93 -26.87 -24.57
C PRO A 120 49.39 -26.38 -24.52
N LEU A 121 49.87 -25.89 -23.37
CA LEU A 121 51.27 -25.48 -23.20
C LEU A 121 52.22 -26.66 -23.00
N LEU A 122 51.75 -27.73 -22.35
CA LEU A 122 52.54 -28.94 -22.09
C LEU A 122 52.47 -29.93 -23.25
N HIS A 123 51.39 -29.89 -24.02
CA HIS A 123 51.16 -30.77 -25.16
C HIS A 123 50.74 -29.94 -26.38
N PRO A 124 51.70 -29.26 -27.04
CA PRO A 124 51.42 -28.49 -28.24
C PRO A 124 50.95 -29.43 -29.36
N ARG A 125 49.97 -28.96 -30.13
CA ARG A 125 49.51 -29.67 -31.32
C ARG A 125 50.64 -29.74 -32.34
N PRO A 126 50.91 -30.90 -32.97
CA PRO A 126 51.84 -30.96 -34.08
C PRO A 126 51.38 -30.03 -35.20
N GLU A 127 52.33 -29.34 -35.83
CA GLU A 127 52.02 -28.42 -36.93
C GLU A 127 51.34 -29.18 -38.07
N PRO A 128 50.23 -28.65 -38.61
CA PRO A 128 49.57 -29.27 -39.75
C PRO A 128 50.52 -29.31 -40.94
N ALA A 129 50.65 -30.48 -41.57
CA ALA A 129 51.48 -30.68 -42.76
C ALA A 129 51.13 -29.61 -43.81
N GLN A 130 52.13 -28.88 -44.29
CA GLN A 130 51.98 -27.81 -45.26
C GLN A 130 51.79 -28.38 -46.67
N LEU A 131 50.63 -28.98 -46.93
CA LEU A 131 50.23 -29.50 -48.25
C LEU A 131 49.65 -28.41 -49.18
N LYS A 132 49.72 -27.14 -48.77
CA LYS A 132 49.02 -26.03 -49.42
C LYS A 132 49.64 -25.62 -50.77
N GLU A 133 50.94 -25.84 -50.94
CA GLU A 133 51.66 -25.40 -52.15
C GLU A 133 51.43 -26.36 -53.34
N GLU A 134 51.29 -27.66 -53.08
CA GLU A 134 51.03 -28.66 -54.14
C GLU A 134 49.57 -28.65 -54.62
N LEU A 135 48.61 -28.37 -53.73
CA LEU A 135 47.19 -28.28 -54.08
C LEU A 135 46.87 -27.03 -54.92
N THR A 136 47.52 -25.91 -54.63
CA THR A 136 47.27 -24.65 -55.37
C THR A 136 47.87 -24.64 -56.77
N ALA A 137 48.89 -25.46 -57.05
CA ALA A 137 49.40 -25.66 -58.40
C ALA A 137 48.43 -26.50 -59.25
N MET A 138 47.88 -27.58 -58.69
CA MET A 138 46.95 -28.49 -59.38
C MET A 138 45.58 -27.84 -59.68
N ASP A 139 45.10 -26.96 -58.79
CA ASP A 139 43.81 -26.27 -58.96
C ASP A 139 43.86 -25.15 -60.02
N ARG A 140 45.04 -24.56 -60.28
CA ARG A 140 45.20 -23.49 -61.29
C ARG A 140 45.20 -24.00 -62.73
N GLU A 141 45.69 -25.21 -62.98
CA GLU A 141 45.77 -25.77 -64.33
C GLU A 141 44.45 -26.42 -64.78
N ARG A 142 43.57 -26.73 -63.84
CA ARG A 142 42.28 -27.38 -64.09
C ARG A 142 41.13 -26.39 -63.97
N GLY A 143 41.15 -25.34 -64.80
CA GLY A 143 40.15 -24.27 -64.86
C GLY A 143 38.74 -24.68 -65.32
N GLY A 144 38.20 -25.80 -64.85
CA GLY A 144 36.80 -26.17 -65.01
C GLY A 144 36.02 -25.71 -63.78
N GLN A 145 34.95 -24.94 -63.97
CA GLN A 145 33.98 -24.70 -62.90
C GLN A 145 33.38 -26.05 -62.50
N VAL A 146 33.79 -26.57 -61.34
CA VAL A 146 33.18 -27.76 -60.75
C VAL A 146 31.77 -27.37 -60.32
N GLU A 147 30.78 -28.00 -60.94
CA GLU A 147 29.38 -27.79 -60.57
C GLU A 147 29.15 -28.38 -59.17
N GLY A 148 29.21 -27.52 -58.14
CA GLY A 148 29.12 -27.89 -56.72
C GLY A 148 27.72 -28.26 -56.24
N ASN A 149 26.84 -28.72 -57.14
CA ASN A 149 25.49 -29.14 -56.84
C ASN A 149 25.47 -30.66 -56.70
N THR A 150 25.73 -31.14 -55.48
CA THR A 150 25.60 -32.55 -55.15
C THR A 150 24.12 -32.95 -55.12
N VAL A 151 23.82 -34.23 -55.40
CA VAL A 151 22.45 -34.78 -55.35
C VAL A 151 21.77 -34.46 -54.02
N THR A 152 22.52 -34.49 -52.92
CA THR A 152 22.04 -34.15 -51.58
C THR A 152 21.62 -32.68 -51.47
N LYS A 153 22.39 -31.75 -52.04
CA LYS A 153 22.09 -30.32 -52.02
C LYS A 153 20.83 -29.98 -52.83
N LEU A 154 20.55 -30.74 -53.89
CA LEU A 154 19.32 -30.62 -54.67
C LEU A 154 18.12 -31.31 -54.00
N ALA A 155 18.33 -32.46 -53.38
CA ALA A 155 17.26 -33.25 -52.76
C ALA A 155 16.77 -32.67 -51.42
N PHE A 156 17.65 -32.02 -50.65
CA PHE A 156 17.33 -31.49 -49.31
C PHE A 156 17.42 -29.97 -49.29
N GLN A 157 16.47 -29.32 -49.93
CA GLN A 157 16.29 -27.88 -49.80
C GLN A 157 15.56 -27.56 -48.49
N PRO A 158 15.92 -26.46 -47.80
CA PRO A 158 15.21 -26.04 -46.60
C PRO A 158 13.76 -25.75 -46.95
N HIS A 159 12.84 -26.53 -46.37
CA HIS A 159 11.40 -26.27 -46.51
C HIS A 159 11.04 -25.02 -45.72
N GLU A 160 10.17 -24.17 -46.28
CA GLU A 160 9.65 -23.03 -45.53
C GLU A 160 8.84 -23.52 -44.33
N PRO A 161 9.04 -22.94 -43.14
CA PRO A 161 8.31 -23.34 -41.95
C PRO A 161 6.83 -23.02 -42.14
N GLN A 162 6.02 -24.05 -42.38
CA GLN A 162 4.56 -23.91 -42.42
C GLN A 162 4.06 -23.44 -41.05
N SER A 163 3.25 -22.39 -41.03
CA SER A 163 2.60 -21.88 -39.82
C SER A 163 1.57 -22.91 -39.33
N LYS A 164 1.99 -23.77 -38.41
CA LYS A 164 1.06 -24.67 -37.71
C LYS A 164 0.24 -23.84 -36.74
N GLU A 165 -1.08 -24.01 -36.77
CA GLU A 165 -1.96 -23.42 -35.76
C GLU A 165 -1.53 -23.86 -34.35
N PRO A 166 -1.58 -22.97 -33.35
CA PRO A 166 -1.21 -23.31 -31.99
C PRO A 166 -2.12 -24.42 -31.47
N VAL A 167 -1.53 -25.57 -31.17
CA VAL A 167 -2.23 -26.72 -30.58
C VAL A 167 -2.92 -26.27 -29.30
N LYS A 168 -4.26 -26.33 -29.27
CA LYS A 168 -5.08 -26.04 -28.09
C LYS A 168 -4.89 -27.13 -27.04
N ARG A 169 -3.84 -27.01 -26.23
CA ARG A 169 -3.64 -27.89 -25.08
C ARG A 169 -4.69 -27.56 -24.01
N PRO A 170 -5.40 -28.56 -23.44
CA PRO A 170 -6.26 -28.31 -22.29
C PRO A 170 -5.41 -27.78 -21.16
N ARG A 171 -5.75 -26.59 -20.64
CA ARG A 171 -5.09 -26.04 -19.45
C ARG A 171 -5.39 -26.96 -18.28
N SER A 172 -4.36 -27.49 -17.63
CA SER A 172 -4.51 -28.14 -16.34
C SER A 172 -4.91 -27.05 -15.34
N VAL A 173 -6.22 -26.94 -15.08
CA VAL A 173 -6.71 -26.07 -14.00
C VAL A 173 -6.40 -26.82 -12.71
N LEU A 174 -5.27 -26.49 -12.09
CA LEU A 174 -5.02 -26.87 -10.70
C LEU A 174 -6.14 -26.26 -9.88
N ARG A 175 -7.13 -27.07 -9.48
CA ARG A 175 -8.18 -26.63 -8.59
C ARG A 175 -7.51 -26.30 -7.25
N PRO A 176 -7.63 -25.06 -6.74
CA PRO A 176 -7.15 -24.78 -5.40
C PRO A 176 -7.92 -25.68 -4.43
N LEU A 177 -7.20 -26.47 -3.62
CA LEU A 177 -7.82 -27.17 -2.52
C LEU A 177 -8.31 -26.11 -1.54
N ASN A 178 -9.62 -25.93 -1.45
CA ASN A 178 -10.27 -25.08 -0.45
C ASN A 178 -10.27 -25.74 0.93
N VAL A 179 -9.12 -26.25 1.37
CA VAL A 179 -8.96 -26.82 2.71
C VAL A 179 -8.66 -25.67 3.66
N LYS A 180 -9.49 -25.53 4.69
CA LYS A 180 -9.26 -24.56 5.76
C LYS A 180 -8.10 -25.08 6.60
N PHE A 181 -7.12 -24.22 6.86
CA PHE A 181 -6.04 -24.51 7.79
C PHE A 181 -6.62 -24.74 9.19
N ASP A 182 -6.28 -25.88 9.80
CA ASP A 182 -6.62 -26.14 11.19
C ASP A 182 -5.69 -25.32 12.10
N GLY A 183 -6.17 -24.17 12.54
CA GLY A 183 -5.46 -23.24 13.42
C GLY A 183 -5.55 -23.60 14.90
N THR A 184 -5.88 -24.86 15.24
CA THR A 184 -5.84 -25.35 16.62
C THR A 184 -4.38 -25.53 17.05
N THR A 185 -4.02 -24.86 18.14
CA THR A 185 -2.70 -24.99 18.76
C THR A 185 -2.88 -25.46 20.19
N HIS A 186 -1.87 -26.13 20.74
CA HIS A 186 -1.90 -26.59 22.14
C HIS A 186 -2.13 -25.44 23.12
N SER A 187 -1.63 -24.24 22.82
CA SER A 187 -1.88 -23.04 23.63
C SER A 187 -3.37 -22.66 23.64
N LYS A 188 -4.07 -22.73 22.51
CA LYS A 188 -5.51 -22.41 22.43
C LYS A 188 -6.38 -23.45 23.15
N SER A 189 -5.92 -24.70 23.26
CA SER A 189 -6.67 -25.73 23.99
C SER A 189 -6.46 -25.63 25.51
N VAL A 190 -5.26 -25.25 25.96
CA VAL A 190 -4.91 -25.16 27.38
C VAL A 190 -5.36 -23.83 28.02
N PHE A 191 -5.11 -22.70 27.37
CA PHE A 191 -5.43 -21.38 27.90
C PHE A 191 -6.76 -20.89 27.33
N LYS A 192 -7.85 -21.40 27.89
CA LYS A 192 -9.20 -20.93 27.60
C LYS A 192 -9.56 -19.78 28.53
N ASP A 193 -10.33 -18.82 28.04
CA ASP A 193 -10.92 -17.79 28.87
C ASP A 193 -12.02 -18.41 29.73
N TRP A 194 -11.69 -18.74 30.97
CA TRP A 194 -12.62 -19.37 31.93
C TRP A 194 -13.69 -18.40 32.48
N GLY A 195 -13.66 -17.14 32.06
CA GLY A 195 -14.50 -16.07 32.59
C GLY A 195 -14.09 -15.67 34.01
N ILE A 196 -14.20 -14.39 34.32
CA ILE A 196 -13.96 -13.89 35.68
C ILE A 196 -15.28 -13.98 36.43
N GLN A 197 -15.34 -14.77 37.51
CA GLN A 197 -16.51 -14.76 38.39
C GLN A 197 -16.57 -13.39 39.11
N PRO A 198 -17.62 -12.58 38.90
CA PRO A 198 -17.72 -11.28 39.55
C PRO A 198 -17.77 -11.46 41.07
N ARG A 199 -16.86 -10.78 41.76
CA ARG A 199 -16.79 -10.80 43.23
C ARG A 199 -18.07 -10.20 43.79
N ARG A 200 -18.89 -11.01 44.46
CA ARG A 200 -20.03 -10.52 45.24
C ARG A 200 -19.51 -9.92 46.53
N ARG A 201 -19.52 -8.59 46.62
CA ARG A 201 -19.27 -7.88 47.88
C ARG A 201 -20.59 -7.84 48.65
N TYR A 202 -20.64 -8.52 49.79
CA TYR A 202 -21.67 -8.24 50.78
C TYR A 202 -21.25 -6.91 51.43
N GLY A 203 -22.04 -5.85 51.26
CA GLY A 203 -21.74 -4.53 51.80
C GLY A 203 -21.59 -4.54 53.33
N ASP A 204 -21.09 -3.46 53.91
CA ASP A 204 -21.05 -3.27 55.36
C ASP A 204 -22.51 -3.23 55.88
N PRO A 205 -22.89 -3.86 57.02
CA PRO A 205 -24.26 -3.82 57.52
C PRO A 205 -24.80 -2.40 57.76
N MET A 206 -23.90 -1.42 57.87
CA MET A 206 -24.20 -0.02 58.10
C MET A 206 -24.43 0.79 56.80
N ASP A 207 -24.07 0.25 55.63
CA ASP A 207 -24.24 0.93 54.31
C ASP A 207 -25.67 0.82 53.75
N GLY A 208 -26.59 0.18 54.48
CA GLY A 208 -27.84 -0.34 53.92
C GLY A 208 -29.09 0.54 53.98
N ILE A 209 -29.09 1.70 54.65
CA ILE A 209 -30.35 2.44 54.86
C ILE A 209 -30.17 3.94 54.61
N SER A 210 -30.08 4.31 53.33
CA SER A 210 -30.42 5.67 52.92
C SER A 210 -31.95 5.80 52.99
N MET A 211 -32.44 6.39 54.08
CA MET A 211 -33.86 6.75 54.23
C MET A 211 -34.19 7.77 53.14
N ARG A 212 -34.89 7.32 52.09
CA ARG A 212 -35.42 8.26 51.10
C ARG A 212 -36.48 9.12 51.80
N PRO A 213 -36.44 10.46 51.67
CA PRO A 213 -37.50 11.30 52.19
C PRO A 213 -38.83 10.87 51.55
N LEU A 214 -39.83 10.54 52.37
CA LEU A 214 -41.15 10.12 51.90
C LEU A 214 -41.90 11.25 51.18
N VAL A 215 -41.52 12.49 51.46
CA VAL A 215 -42.16 13.69 50.93
C VAL A 215 -41.32 14.21 49.78
N LYS A 216 -41.95 14.34 48.61
CA LYS A 216 -41.34 15.01 47.45
C LYS A 216 -41.24 16.50 47.77
N LEU A 217 -40.09 17.09 47.44
CA LEU A 217 -39.92 18.54 47.55
C LEU A 217 -40.68 19.20 46.39
N ASP A 218 -41.85 19.76 46.67
CA ASP A 218 -42.68 20.46 45.70
C ASP A 218 -42.17 21.90 45.45
N SER A 219 -40.90 22.04 45.10
CA SER A 219 -40.29 23.33 44.75
C SER A 219 -40.29 23.53 43.24
N GLU A 220 -41.43 23.92 42.68
CA GLU A 220 -41.48 24.43 41.31
C GLU A 220 -41.27 25.94 41.31
N THR A 221 -40.25 26.41 40.59
CA THR A 221 -40.03 27.85 40.41
C THR A 221 -40.85 28.34 39.22
N THR A 222 -41.35 29.58 39.29
CA THR A 222 -42.15 30.21 38.22
C THR A 222 -41.42 30.17 36.87
N THR A 223 -40.09 30.30 36.88
CA THR A 223 -39.26 30.22 35.68
C THR A 223 -39.23 28.79 35.12
N GLY A 224 -39.12 27.77 35.97
CA GLY A 224 -39.11 26.37 35.57
C GLY A 224 -40.44 25.89 34.96
N SER A 225 -41.56 26.43 35.44
CA SER A 225 -42.89 26.13 34.89
C SER A 225 -43.24 26.95 33.65
N THR A 226 -42.75 28.20 33.54
CA THR A 226 -43.09 29.09 32.41
C THR A 226 -42.25 28.83 31.16
N PHE A 227 -40.96 28.49 31.32
CA PHE A 227 -40.01 28.35 30.20
C PHE A 227 -39.73 26.88 29.86
N ILE A 228 -40.78 26.14 29.52
CA ILE A 228 -40.66 24.76 29.03
C ILE A 228 -40.35 24.79 27.52
N PRO A 229 -39.37 24.01 27.03
CA PRO A 229 -39.05 23.95 25.61
C PRO A 229 -40.26 23.50 24.80
N LYS A 230 -40.84 24.42 24.02
CA LYS A 230 -41.92 24.11 23.08
C LYS A 230 -41.32 23.60 21.77
N LYS A 231 -41.84 22.48 21.27
CA LYS A 231 -41.47 21.99 19.94
C LYS A 231 -42.12 22.89 18.90
N GLY A 232 -41.31 23.55 18.08
CA GLY A 232 -41.79 24.31 16.92
C GLY A 232 -42.31 23.39 15.82
N GLU A 233 -43.30 23.85 15.06
CA GLU A 233 -43.78 23.12 13.90
C GLU A 233 -42.70 23.04 12.81
N PRO A 234 -42.46 21.87 12.20
CA PRO A 234 -41.47 21.74 11.14
C PRO A 234 -41.95 22.47 9.87
N MET A 235 -41.23 23.51 9.47
CA MET A 235 -41.52 24.25 8.25
C MET A 235 -41.29 23.37 7.00
N LYS A 236 -42.26 23.34 6.09
CA LYS A 236 -42.14 22.63 4.82
C LYS A 236 -41.21 23.41 3.88
N LYS A 237 -40.16 22.75 3.38
CA LYS A 237 -39.25 23.32 2.38
C LYS A 237 -39.93 23.30 1.00
N GLN A 238 -40.30 24.47 0.47
CA GLN A 238 -40.69 24.62 -0.94
C GLN A 238 -39.41 24.73 -1.79
N LYS A 239 -38.93 23.59 -2.29
CA LYS A 239 -37.90 23.59 -3.35
C LYS A 239 -38.59 23.35 -4.69
N PRO A 240 -38.20 24.05 -5.76
CA PRO A 240 -38.69 23.73 -7.10
C PRO A 240 -38.34 22.27 -7.41
N ALA A 241 -39.25 21.58 -8.10
CA ALA A 241 -39.00 20.21 -8.51
C ALA A 241 -37.77 20.17 -9.43
N LYS A 242 -36.91 19.18 -9.21
CA LYS A 242 -35.86 18.86 -10.18
C LYS A 242 -36.61 18.39 -11.43
N ASP A 243 -36.31 19.00 -12.57
CA ASP A 243 -36.86 18.69 -13.91
C ASP A 243 -38.08 19.53 -14.37
N ASN A 244 -38.29 20.73 -13.82
CA ASN A 244 -39.29 21.67 -14.36
C ASN A 244 -38.89 22.39 -15.67
N LEU A 245 -37.71 22.09 -16.22
CA LEU A 245 -37.20 22.69 -17.45
C LEU A 245 -37.11 21.61 -18.51
N GLU A 246 -38.15 21.51 -19.33
CA GLU A 246 -38.06 20.77 -20.59
C GLU A 246 -37.15 21.55 -21.54
N LEU A 247 -35.92 21.06 -21.75
CA LEU A 247 -34.96 21.64 -22.68
C LEU A 247 -35.28 21.22 -24.13
N THR A 248 -36.56 21.23 -24.49
CA THR A 248 -37.05 20.77 -25.79
C THR A 248 -37.51 21.99 -26.58
N GLY A 249 -36.68 22.43 -27.51
CA GLY A 249 -36.98 23.49 -28.44
C GLY A 249 -36.02 23.42 -29.61
N ASP A 250 -36.53 23.61 -30.83
CA ASP A 250 -35.69 23.58 -32.03
C ASP A 250 -34.67 24.72 -31.97
N GLN A 251 -33.40 24.35 -31.83
CA GLN A 251 -32.28 25.28 -31.80
C GLN A 251 -31.65 25.37 -33.20
N ASN A 252 -31.77 26.54 -33.82
CA ASN A 252 -31.10 26.81 -35.09
C ASN A 252 -29.63 27.19 -34.83
N PHE A 253 -28.71 26.30 -35.21
CA PHE A 253 -27.26 26.49 -35.09
C PHE A 253 -26.60 26.97 -36.40
N SER A 254 -27.39 27.42 -37.40
CA SER A 254 -26.80 28.02 -38.60
C SER A 254 -26.31 29.43 -38.28
N THR A 255 -25.06 29.71 -38.65
CA THR A 255 -24.49 31.04 -38.54
C THR A 255 -24.47 31.68 -39.93
N VAL A 256 -24.59 33.00 -39.99
CA VAL A 256 -24.54 33.77 -41.24
C VAL A 256 -23.30 33.40 -42.06
N HIS A 257 -22.15 33.21 -41.39
CA HIS A 257 -20.91 32.78 -42.03
C HIS A 257 -21.04 31.44 -42.78
N LYS A 258 -21.68 30.42 -42.19
CA LYS A 258 -21.93 29.14 -42.85
C LYS A 258 -22.88 29.26 -44.04
N GLU A 259 -23.81 30.21 -44.01
CA GLU A 259 -24.76 30.44 -45.10
C GLU A 259 -24.14 31.23 -46.24
N THR A 260 -23.29 32.21 -45.93
CA THR A 260 -22.67 33.10 -46.93
C THR A 260 -21.51 32.43 -47.68
N TYR A 261 -20.67 31.66 -47.01
CA TYR A 261 -19.47 31.07 -47.63
C TYR A 261 -19.68 29.60 -48.00
N ARG A 262 -20.61 29.34 -48.91
CA ARG A 262 -20.76 28.02 -49.54
C ARG A 262 -19.82 27.91 -50.73
N ILE A 263 -19.24 26.74 -50.94
CA ILE A 263 -18.38 26.47 -52.10
C ILE A 263 -19.25 26.57 -53.35
N PRO A 264 -19.00 27.53 -54.27
CA PRO A 264 -19.77 27.61 -55.50
C PRO A 264 -19.41 26.42 -56.39
N GLU A 265 -20.42 25.81 -57.02
CA GLU A 265 -20.18 24.78 -58.04
C GLU A 265 -19.51 25.44 -59.24
N LEU A 266 -18.27 25.04 -59.49
CA LEU A 266 -17.51 25.53 -60.63
C LEU A 266 -18.06 24.89 -61.91
N PRO A 267 -18.22 25.66 -63.01
CA PRO A 267 -18.62 25.07 -64.28
C PRO A 267 -17.59 24.03 -64.72
N GLN A 268 -18.08 22.87 -65.18
CA GLN A 268 -17.21 21.80 -65.65
C GLN A 268 -16.32 22.28 -66.79
N CYS A 269 -15.05 21.90 -66.75
CA CYS A 269 -14.10 22.21 -67.81
C CYS A 269 -14.45 21.41 -69.08
N ARG A 270 -14.23 22.00 -70.26
CA ARG A 270 -14.48 21.38 -71.57
C ARG A 270 -13.84 19.98 -71.72
N MET A 271 -12.66 19.80 -71.13
CA MET A 271 -11.97 18.51 -71.10
C MET A 271 -12.71 17.46 -70.26
N GLN A 272 -13.27 17.88 -69.13
CA GLN A 272 -14.04 17.01 -68.24
C GLN A 272 -15.35 16.57 -68.90
N MET A 273 -16.03 17.49 -69.58
CA MET A 273 -17.19 17.17 -70.42
C MET A 273 -16.84 16.16 -71.53
N PHE A 274 -15.71 16.34 -72.21
CA PHE A 274 -15.27 15.43 -73.27
C PHE A 274 -14.95 14.02 -72.73
N LEU A 275 -14.31 13.93 -71.57
CA LEU A 275 -14.02 12.66 -70.90
C LEU A 275 -15.32 11.94 -70.47
N GLU A 276 -16.28 12.67 -69.91
CA GLU A 276 -17.61 12.13 -69.58
C GLU A 276 -18.32 11.62 -70.84
N GLN A 277 -18.23 12.35 -71.96
CA GLN A 277 -18.81 11.95 -73.23
C GLN A 277 -18.15 10.68 -73.81
N GLN A 278 -16.81 10.57 -73.73
CA GLN A 278 -16.10 9.34 -74.11
C GLN A 278 -16.46 8.15 -73.21
N MET A 279 -16.58 8.37 -71.90
CA MET A 279 -16.98 7.34 -70.95
C MET A 279 -18.39 6.85 -71.27
N ALA A 280 -19.33 7.77 -71.54
CA ALA A 280 -20.69 7.45 -71.94
C ALA A 280 -20.74 6.62 -73.25
N MET A 281 -19.95 7.01 -74.26
CA MET A 281 -19.84 6.27 -75.53
C MET A 281 -19.24 4.87 -75.36
N LYS A 282 -18.24 4.71 -74.48
CA LYS A 282 -17.66 3.40 -74.17
C LYS A 282 -18.67 2.52 -73.43
N THR A 283 -19.42 3.07 -72.48
CA THR A 283 -20.46 2.30 -71.77
C THR A 283 -21.59 1.86 -72.69
N SER A 284 -22.02 2.68 -73.65
CA SER A 284 -23.06 2.27 -74.62
C SER A 284 -22.58 1.16 -75.57
N GLN A 285 -21.33 1.21 -76.03
CA GLN A 285 -20.76 0.15 -76.89
C GLN A 285 -20.53 -1.18 -76.15
N THR A 286 -20.30 -1.13 -74.84
CA THR A 286 -20.13 -2.33 -74.01
C THR A 286 -21.48 -2.98 -73.65
N GLN A 287 -22.58 -2.23 -73.70
CA GLN A 287 -23.94 -2.75 -73.47
C GLN A 287 -24.59 -3.36 -74.72
N GLU A 288 -24.14 -3.02 -75.94
CA GLU A 288 -24.65 -3.61 -77.20
C GLU A 288 -23.88 -4.86 -77.66
N SER A 289 -22.83 -5.28 -76.95
CA SER A 289 -22.00 -6.47 -77.28
C SER A 289 -22.17 -7.66 -76.32
N HIS A 290 -23.26 -7.67 -75.54
CA HIS A 290 -23.77 -8.81 -74.77
C HIS A 290 -25.25 -9.05 -75.08
#